data_AF-A0A7X7SRN6-F1
#
_entry.id   AF-A0A7X7SRN6-F1
#
_cell.length_a   1.000
_cell.length_b   1.000
_cell.length_c   1.000
_cell.angle_alpha   90.00
_cell.angle_beta   90.00
_cell.angle_gamma   90.00
#
_symmetry.space_group_name_H-M   'P 1'
#
loop_
_entity.id
_entity.type
_entity.pdbx_description
1 polymer ?
#
loop_
_entity_poly.entity_id
_entity_poly.type
_entity_poly.pdbx_seq_one_letter_code
_entity_poly.pdbx_strand_id
1 'polypeptide(L)'
;MSISDRLNTIRQRLAGSEPPEHEERLLQLYWNRAELKKELTRLQDEHYRLQEKLRAHEMAAEQAREQFAALEQYLGNPEAGAHALVYFQLRALWRNCATKVERFAEQLQQQQMDRERRRQLIEFDQGRRRQLADLDRRILDARSAADVLEAQLKLMSGKLATMRGFWNYFRRRRLAEEIETERAKWDVVATQVTDLSDERADLEEAEAPPFPGISVDGRRIVNTAVIAYAQQLVVALSEGGLAMLAKETTTKRLLEVRYGDREDCGRLLALLRDAGAIVERKAADLVGLKERTDALRANASYRSDADTVPLTDSIGTLPAPTSLVSGLETANRAGINVLVDDYWDVYKALLQ
;
A
#
# COMPACT_ATOMS: atom_id res chain seq x y z
N MET A 1 -61.88 -66.38 0.05
CA MET A 1 -61.45 -65.31 0.97
C MET A 1 -59.94 -65.28 1.01
N SER A 2 -59.37 -64.27 0.37
CA SER A 2 -57.96 -64.24 -0.05
C SER A 2 -57.04 -63.82 1.09
N ILE A 3 -55.87 -64.48 1.19
CA ILE A 3 -54.75 -64.10 2.07
C ILE A 3 -54.35 -62.62 1.88
N SER A 4 -54.67 -62.05 0.72
CA SER A 4 -54.47 -60.64 0.40
C SER A 4 -55.26 -59.67 1.29
N ASP A 5 -56.47 -60.04 1.76
CA ASP A 5 -57.27 -59.15 2.61
C ASP A 5 -56.75 -59.09 4.05
N ARG A 6 -56.17 -60.20 4.55
CA ARG A 6 -55.52 -60.25 5.86
C ARG A 6 -54.18 -59.51 5.86
N LEU A 7 -53.45 -59.55 4.75
CA LEU A 7 -52.21 -58.77 4.59
C LEU A 7 -52.49 -57.27 4.46
N ASN A 8 -53.59 -56.87 3.81
CA ASN A 8 -53.99 -55.47 3.73
C ASN A 8 -54.46 -54.90 5.07
N THR A 9 -55.18 -55.69 5.89
CA THR A 9 -55.58 -55.26 7.25
C THR A 9 -54.40 -55.19 8.22
N ILE A 10 -53.37 -56.03 8.06
CA ILE A 10 -52.12 -55.94 8.83
C ILE A 10 -51.29 -54.74 8.36
N ARG A 11 -51.24 -54.44 7.05
CA ARG A 11 -50.62 -53.21 6.53
C ARG A 11 -51.33 -51.95 7.03
N GLN A 12 -52.66 -51.93 7.09
CA GLN A 12 -53.42 -50.79 7.63
C GLN A 12 -53.26 -50.60 9.14
N ARG A 13 -53.01 -51.68 9.90
CA ARG A 13 -52.73 -51.57 11.35
C ARG A 13 -51.28 -51.25 11.68
N LEU A 14 -50.33 -51.57 10.79
CA LEU A 14 -48.93 -51.12 10.88
C LEU A 14 -48.71 -49.72 10.29
N ALA A 15 -49.58 -49.30 9.36
CA ALA A 15 -49.72 -47.93 8.89
C ALA A 15 -50.56 -47.10 9.88
N GLY A 16 -50.23 -47.20 11.17
CA GLY A 16 -50.44 -46.08 12.06
C GLY A 16 -49.50 -44.97 11.61
N SER A 17 -49.88 -44.26 10.54
CA SER A 17 -49.25 -43.01 10.17
C SER A 17 -49.41 -42.10 11.37
N GLU A 18 -48.34 -41.90 12.14
CA GLU A 18 -48.30 -40.77 13.05
C GLU A 18 -48.67 -39.52 12.22
N PRO A 19 -49.47 -38.58 12.77
CA PRO A 19 -49.86 -37.41 12.00
C PRO A 19 -48.59 -36.76 11.45
N PRO A 20 -48.58 -36.25 10.20
CA PRO A 20 -47.40 -35.61 9.61
C PRO A 20 -46.79 -34.51 10.52
N GLU A 21 -47.62 -33.91 11.38
CA GLU A 21 -47.19 -32.98 12.43
C GLU A 21 -46.21 -33.58 13.46
N HIS A 22 -46.31 -34.87 13.79
CA HIS A 22 -45.40 -35.54 14.74
C HIS A 22 -44.04 -35.81 14.11
N GLU A 23 -44.01 -36.24 12.85
CA GLU A 23 -42.77 -36.42 12.09
C GLU A 23 -42.05 -35.08 11.86
N GLU A 24 -42.80 -34.02 11.53
CA GLU A 24 -42.26 -32.66 11.41
C GLU A 24 -41.69 -32.13 12.74
N ARG A 25 -42.40 -32.34 13.86
CA ARG A 25 -41.90 -31.97 15.20
C ARG A 25 -40.65 -32.76 15.59
N LEU A 26 -40.58 -34.05 15.27
CA LEU A 26 -39.39 -34.86 15.53
C LEU A 26 -38.20 -34.37 14.71
N LEU A 27 -38.39 -34.07 13.43
CA LEU A 27 -37.35 -33.47 12.59
C LEU A 27 -36.87 -32.13 13.19
N GLN A 28 -37.78 -31.24 13.57
CA GLN A 28 -37.43 -29.97 14.23
C GLN A 28 -36.59 -30.20 15.50
N LEU A 29 -36.93 -31.18 16.33
CA LEU A 29 -36.14 -31.51 17.52
C LEU A 29 -34.74 -32.04 17.17
N TYR A 30 -34.60 -32.83 16.09
CA TYR A 30 -33.29 -33.28 15.61
C TYR A 30 -32.45 -32.13 15.05
N TRP A 31 -33.06 -31.21 14.30
CA TRP A 31 -32.40 -30.00 13.80
C TRP A 31 -31.94 -29.09 14.94
N ASN A 32 -32.85 -28.80 15.89
CA ASN A 32 -32.52 -28.01 17.08
C ASN A 32 -31.42 -28.68 17.91
N ARG A 33 -31.45 -30.01 18.06
CA ARG A 33 -30.38 -30.75 18.75
C ARG A 33 -29.05 -30.68 18.00
N ALA A 34 -29.08 -30.76 16.68
CA ALA A 34 -27.86 -30.67 15.87
C ALA A 34 -27.27 -29.26 15.91
N GLU A 35 -28.11 -28.23 15.88
CA GLU A 35 -27.72 -26.82 16.02
C GLU A 35 -27.14 -26.53 17.41
N LEU A 36 -27.84 -26.94 18.49
CA LEU A 36 -27.34 -26.81 19.86
C LEU A 36 -26.02 -27.56 20.08
N LYS A 37 -25.83 -28.73 19.45
CA LYS A 37 -24.55 -29.43 19.51
C LYS A 37 -23.43 -28.65 18.83
N LYS A 38 -23.70 -28.04 17.66
CA LYS A 38 -22.72 -27.21 16.95
C LYS A 38 -22.35 -25.98 17.77
N GLU A 39 -23.35 -25.31 18.36
CA GLU A 39 -23.12 -24.16 19.24
C GLU A 39 -22.35 -24.56 20.50
N LEU A 40 -22.68 -25.70 21.12
CA LEU A 40 -21.95 -26.21 22.27
C LEU A 40 -20.49 -26.50 21.93
N THR A 41 -20.22 -27.18 20.80
CA THR A 41 -18.83 -27.43 20.37
C THR A 41 -18.09 -26.14 20.07
N ARG A 42 -18.75 -25.17 19.43
CA ARG A 42 -18.18 -23.85 19.16
C ARG A 42 -17.83 -23.12 20.46
N LEU A 43 -18.74 -23.10 21.44
CA LEU A 43 -18.52 -22.48 22.73
C LEU A 43 -17.43 -23.19 23.54
N GLN A 44 -17.33 -24.52 23.44
CA GLN A 44 -16.23 -25.28 24.05
C GLN A 44 -14.89 -24.90 23.44
N ASP A 45 -14.79 -24.83 22.10
CA ASP A 45 -13.57 -24.40 21.41
C ASP A 45 -13.19 -22.96 21.76
N GLU A 46 -14.17 -22.05 21.81
CA GLU A 46 -13.95 -20.67 22.24
C GLU A 46 -13.50 -20.60 23.70
N HIS A 47 -14.09 -21.39 24.59
CA HIS A 47 -13.69 -21.48 26.00
C HIS A 47 -12.25 -21.97 26.15
N TYR A 48 -11.87 -23.05 25.46
CA TYR A 48 -10.50 -23.57 25.48
C TYR A 48 -9.50 -22.53 24.95
N ARG A 49 -9.81 -21.86 23.83
CA ARG A 49 -8.97 -20.78 23.29
C ARG A 49 -8.81 -19.61 24.25
N LEU A 50 -9.89 -19.20 24.92
CA LEU A 50 -9.84 -18.13 25.91
C LEU A 50 -9.03 -18.55 27.15
N GLN A 51 -9.16 -19.79 27.59
CA GLN A 51 -8.40 -20.33 28.71
C GLN A 51 -6.89 -20.40 28.41
N GLU A 52 -6.51 -20.81 27.19
CA GLU A 52 -5.12 -20.79 26.73
C GLU A 52 -4.56 -19.36 26.68
N LYS A 53 -5.33 -18.40 26.13
CA LYS A 53 -4.94 -16.99 26.13
C LYS A 53 -4.78 -16.45 27.55
N LEU A 54 -5.69 -16.77 28.46
CA LEU A 54 -5.62 -16.34 29.85
C LEU A 54 -4.35 -16.86 30.52
N ARG A 55 -4.05 -18.16 30.40
CA ARG A 55 -2.82 -18.75 30.91
C ARG A 55 -1.57 -18.09 30.33
N ALA A 56 -1.57 -17.81 29.02
CA ALA A 56 -0.46 -17.11 28.39
C ALA A 56 -0.27 -15.69 28.96
N HIS A 57 -1.37 -14.96 29.21
CA HIS A 57 -1.33 -13.64 29.85
C HIS A 57 -0.86 -13.71 31.30
N GLU A 58 -1.29 -14.71 32.08
CA GLU A 58 -0.86 -14.93 33.45
C GLU A 58 0.64 -15.22 33.53
N MET A 59 1.14 -16.14 32.69
CA MET A 59 2.58 -16.44 32.60
C MET A 59 3.40 -15.21 32.20
N ALA A 60 2.91 -14.43 31.23
CA ALA A 60 3.59 -13.19 30.84
C ALA A 60 3.58 -12.14 31.96
N ALA A 61 2.49 -12.06 32.74
CA ALA A 61 2.38 -11.14 33.87
C ALA A 61 3.33 -11.55 35.02
N GLU A 62 3.46 -12.84 35.30
CA GLU A 62 4.42 -13.36 36.28
C GLU A 62 5.86 -13.04 35.87
N GLN A 63 6.23 -13.33 34.61
CA GLN A 63 7.55 -12.98 34.09
C GLN A 63 7.83 -11.47 34.16
N ALA A 64 6.84 -10.63 33.86
CA ALA A 64 6.99 -9.18 33.99
C ALA A 64 7.21 -8.76 35.44
N ARG A 65 6.46 -9.34 36.40
CA ARG A 65 6.64 -9.08 37.84
C ARG A 65 8.03 -9.48 38.32
N GLU A 66 8.54 -10.62 37.90
CA GLU A 66 9.91 -11.06 38.22
C GLU A 66 10.96 -10.09 37.67
N GLN A 67 10.78 -9.63 36.42
CA GLN A 67 11.66 -8.62 35.82
C GLN A 67 11.62 -7.29 36.59
N PHE A 68 10.44 -6.84 37.03
CA PHE A 68 10.31 -5.63 37.84
C PHE A 68 10.99 -5.78 39.20
N ALA A 69 10.83 -6.91 39.89
CA ALA A 69 11.50 -7.16 41.16
C ALA A 69 13.02 -7.15 41.01
N ALA A 70 13.55 -7.75 39.94
CA ALA A 70 14.98 -7.71 39.63
C ALA A 70 15.48 -6.27 39.34
N LEU A 71 14.68 -5.46 38.64
CA LEU A 71 14.98 -4.05 38.40
C LEU A 71 14.95 -3.23 39.69
N GLU A 72 13.97 -3.46 40.56
CA GLU A 72 13.85 -2.78 41.85
C GLU A 72 15.08 -3.06 42.73
N GLN A 73 15.50 -4.32 42.80
CA GLN A 73 16.72 -4.70 43.51
C GLN A 73 17.97 -4.05 42.90
N TYR A 74 18.04 -3.98 41.57
CA TYR A 74 19.16 -3.35 40.86
C TYR A 74 19.21 -1.83 41.07
N LEU A 75 18.07 -1.14 41.00
CA LEU A 75 17.94 0.30 41.24
C LEU A 75 18.15 0.69 42.71
N GLY A 76 17.96 -0.25 43.64
CA GLY A 76 18.25 -0.06 45.06
C GLY A 76 19.73 0.22 45.36
N ASN A 77 20.65 -0.16 44.47
CA ASN A 77 22.06 0.24 44.56
C ASN A 77 22.29 1.56 43.81
N PRO A 78 22.78 2.63 44.47
CA PRO A 78 22.92 3.95 43.84
C PRO A 78 23.92 3.99 42.67
N GLU A 79 24.94 3.13 42.66
CA GLU A 79 25.89 3.04 41.53
C GLU A 79 25.26 2.31 40.34
N ALA A 80 24.60 1.17 40.59
CA ALA A 80 23.89 0.42 39.56
C ALA A 80 22.70 1.19 38.98
N GLY A 81 22.01 1.97 39.81
CA GLY A 81 20.90 2.83 39.42
C GLY A 81 21.31 3.91 38.40
N ALA A 82 22.50 4.50 38.54
CA ALA A 82 23.01 5.48 37.58
C ALA A 82 23.19 4.86 36.18
N HIS A 83 23.74 3.64 36.10
CA HIS A 83 23.87 2.91 34.85
C HIS A 83 22.51 2.56 34.23
N ALA A 84 21.53 2.16 35.05
CA ALA A 84 20.18 1.88 34.57
C ALA A 84 19.50 3.10 33.96
N LEU A 85 19.66 4.28 34.57
CA LEU A 85 19.12 5.52 34.02
C LEU A 85 19.72 5.84 32.66
N VAL A 86 21.04 5.74 32.51
CA VAL A 86 21.73 5.94 31.22
C VAL A 86 21.23 4.94 30.19
N TYR A 87 21.16 3.65 30.54
CA TYR A 87 20.65 2.57 29.69
C TYR A 87 19.25 2.87 29.15
N PHE A 88 18.30 3.21 30.03
CA PHE A 88 16.93 3.46 29.62
C PHE A 88 16.78 4.77 28.83
N GLN A 89 17.56 5.81 29.14
CA GLN A 89 17.56 7.03 28.34
C GLN A 89 18.15 6.82 26.94
N LEU A 90 19.21 6.04 26.79
CA LEU A 90 19.75 5.66 25.47
C LEU A 90 18.72 4.88 24.64
N ARG A 91 18.01 3.93 25.27
CA ARG A 91 16.91 3.20 24.59
C ARG A 91 15.75 4.11 24.23
N ALA A 92 15.41 5.08 25.07
CA ALA A 92 14.39 6.08 24.78
C ALA A 92 14.81 6.96 23.59
N LEU A 93 16.06 7.44 23.58
CA LEU A 93 16.64 8.20 22.48
C LEU A 93 16.58 7.42 21.16
N TRP A 94 16.98 6.14 21.17
CA TRP A 94 16.87 5.24 20.01
C TRP A 94 15.44 5.15 19.49
N ARG A 95 14.48 4.83 20.36
CA ARG A 95 13.07 4.72 19.99
C ARG A 95 12.53 6.03 19.42
N ASN A 96 12.86 7.16 20.03
CA ASN A 96 12.42 8.47 19.56
C ASN A 96 12.95 8.77 18.15
N CYS A 97 14.22 8.45 17.87
CA CYS A 97 14.80 8.58 16.54
C CYS A 97 14.15 7.62 15.53
N ALA A 98 13.96 6.36 15.90
CA ALA A 98 13.30 5.36 15.05
C ALA A 98 11.87 5.78 14.69
N THR A 99 11.06 6.21 15.67
CA THR A 99 9.72 6.73 15.44
C THR A 99 9.73 7.98 14.55
N LYS A 100 10.77 8.82 14.62
CA LYS A 100 10.90 9.96 13.70
C LYS A 100 11.20 9.53 12.27
N VAL A 101 12.11 8.57 12.09
CA VAL A 101 12.45 8.01 10.77
C VAL A 101 11.21 7.36 10.15
N GLU A 102 10.46 6.58 10.92
CA GLU A 102 9.21 5.95 10.50
C GLU A 102 8.15 6.98 10.09
N ARG A 103 7.85 7.97 10.96
CA ARG A 103 6.90 9.05 10.64
C ARG A 103 7.31 9.86 9.42
N PHE A 104 8.62 10.08 9.24
CA PHE A 104 9.15 10.78 8.07
C PHE A 104 8.93 9.96 6.79
N ALA A 105 9.16 8.65 6.84
CA ALA A 105 8.89 7.74 5.74
C ALA A 105 7.41 7.73 5.35
N GLU A 106 6.50 7.60 6.32
CA GLU A 106 5.04 7.63 6.11
C GLU A 106 4.60 8.95 5.44
N GLN A 107 5.11 10.08 5.93
CA GLN A 107 4.79 11.40 5.37
C GLN A 107 5.26 11.52 3.92
N LEU A 108 6.49 11.10 3.62
CA LEU A 108 7.02 11.13 2.26
C LEU A 108 6.29 10.16 1.33
N GLN A 109 5.96 8.97 1.82
CA GLN A 109 5.18 7.98 1.09
C GLN A 109 3.83 8.58 0.67
N GLN A 110 3.10 9.20 1.60
CA GLN A 110 1.83 9.87 1.31
C GLN A 110 1.99 10.99 0.29
N GLN A 111 3.01 11.83 0.45
CA GLN A 111 3.29 12.92 -0.49
C GLN A 111 3.61 12.40 -1.91
N GLN A 112 4.37 11.30 -2.03
CA GLN A 112 4.68 10.73 -3.34
C GLN A 112 3.47 10.02 -3.96
N MET A 113 2.66 9.31 -3.17
CA MET A 113 1.39 8.76 -3.64
C MET A 113 0.49 9.84 -4.23
N ASP A 114 0.33 10.96 -3.53
CA ASP A 114 -0.51 12.06 -3.98
C ASP A 114 0.05 12.72 -5.24
N ARG A 115 1.38 12.85 -5.36
CA ARG A 115 2.03 13.39 -6.56
C ARG A 115 1.86 12.49 -7.77
N GLU A 116 2.12 11.20 -7.63
CA GLU A 116 2.00 10.24 -8.74
C GLU A 116 0.54 10.06 -9.16
N ARG A 117 -0.40 9.99 -8.20
CA ARG A 117 -1.83 9.94 -8.51
C ARG A 117 -2.27 11.17 -9.30
N ARG A 118 -1.87 12.38 -8.88
CA ARG A 118 -2.18 13.60 -9.62
C ARG A 118 -1.57 13.59 -11.02
N ARG A 119 -0.33 13.12 -11.15
CA ARG A 119 0.35 13.01 -12.44
C ARG A 119 -0.38 12.05 -13.38
N GLN A 120 -0.78 10.87 -12.90
CA GLN A 120 -1.54 9.89 -13.68
C GLN A 120 -2.86 10.48 -14.18
N LEU A 121 -3.61 11.18 -13.32
CA LEU A 121 -4.86 11.82 -13.72
C LEU A 121 -4.65 12.89 -14.79
N ILE A 122 -3.61 13.72 -14.64
CA ILE A 122 -3.26 14.75 -15.62
C ILE A 122 -2.86 14.10 -16.96
N GLU A 123 -2.04 13.04 -16.94
CA GLU A 123 -1.60 12.33 -18.13
C GLU A 123 -2.79 11.65 -18.84
N PHE A 124 -3.70 11.04 -18.08
CA PHE A 124 -4.93 10.45 -18.58
C PHE A 124 -5.85 11.50 -19.22
N ASP A 125 -6.13 12.60 -18.53
CA ASP A 125 -6.99 13.68 -19.05
C ASP A 125 -6.39 14.32 -20.30
N GLN A 126 -5.08 14.53 -20.34
CA GLN A 126 -4.41 15.05 -21.53
C GLN A 126 -4.47 14.05 -22.70
N GLY A 127 -4.25 12.76 -22.45
CA GLY A 127 -4.37 11.70 -23.44
C GLY A 127 -5.78 11.62 -24.02
N ARG A 128 -6.79 11.56 -23.14
CA ARG A 128 -8.21 11.53 -23.50
C ARG A 128 -8.61 12.75 -24.33
N ARG A 129 -8.22 13.97 -23.92
CA ARG A 129 -8.51 15.19 -24.69
C ARG A 129 -7.89 15.18 -26.08
N ARG A 130 -6.66 14.65 -26.24
CA ARG A 130 -6.02 14.52 -27.55
C ARG A 130 -6.75 13.53 -28.45
N GLN A 131 -7.16 12.39 -27.89
CA GLN A 131 -7.92 11.37 -28.62
C GLN A 131 -9.31 11.86 -29.01
N LEU A 132 -10.05 12.51 -28.10
CA LEU A 132 -11.34 13.12 -28.40
C LEU A 132 -11.23 14.18 -29.50
N ALA A 133 -10.20 15.03 -29.47
CA ALA A 133 -9.99 16.02 -30.53
C ALA A 133 -9.68 15.39 -31.90
N ASP A 134 -8.99 14.24 -31.92
CA ASP A 134 -8.73 13.49 -33.15
C ASP A 134 -10.02 12.82 -33.67
N LEU A 135 -10.85 12.26 -32.79
CA LEU A 135 -12.16 11.72 -33.14
C LEU A 135 -13.10 12.82 -33.65
N ASP A 136 -13.18 13.97 -32.98
CA ASP A 136 -13.98 15.12 -33.42
C ASP A 136 -13.59 15.57 -34.83
N ARG A 137 -12.28 15.58 -35.14
CA ARG A 137 -11.78 15.89 -36.48
C ARG A 137 -12.22 14.84 -37.51
N ARG A 138 -12.07 13.55 -37.20
CA ARG A 138 -12.48 12.45 -38.10
C ARG A 138 -13.99 12.44 -38.33
N ILE A 139 -14.78 12.71 -37.30
CA ILE A 139 -16.24 12.84 -37.40
C ILE A 139 -16.60 14.01 -38.32
N LEU A 140 -15.95 15.17 -38.16
CA LEU A 140 -16.19 16.33 -39.02
C LEU A 140 -15.86 16.02 -40.48
N ASP A 141 -14.71 15.39 -40.74
CA ASP A 141 -14.27 15.00 -42.08
C ASP A 141 -15.28 13.99 -42.70
N ALA A 142 -15.69 12.97 -41.95
CA ALA A 142 -16.68 11.98 -42.41
C ALA A 142 -18.07 12.59 -42.66
N ARG A 143 -18.54 13.50 -41.79
CA ARG A 143 -19.79 14.24 -42.00
C ARG A 143 -19.73 15.08 -43.26
N SER A 144 -18.63 15.81 -43.48
CA SER A 144 -18.47 16.61 -44.70
C SER A 144 -18.50 15.75 -45.98
N ALA A 145 -17.92 14.55 -45.94
CA ALA A 145 -17.97 13.60 -47.04
C ALA A 145 -19.39 13.06 -47.28
N ALA A 146 -20.12 12.73 -46.20
CA ALA A 146 -21.52 12.32 -46.27
C ALA A 146 -22.41 13.41 -46.87
N ASP A 147 -22.24 14.67 -46.44
CA ASP A 147 -23.00 15.83 -46.93
C ASP A 147 -22.77 16.05 -48.44
N VAL A 148 -21.52 15.91 -48.91
CA VAL A 148 -21.19 16.01 -50.34
C VAL A 148 -21.88 14.92 -51.16
N LEU A 149 -21.83 13.66 -50.69
CA LEU A 149 -22.50 12.54 -51.35
C LEU A 149 -24.02 12.71 -51.35
N GLU A 150 -24.60 13.18 -50.23
CA GLU A 150 -26.03 13.45 -50.13
C GLU A 150 -26.48 14.54 -51.12
N ALA A 151 -25.71 15.63 -51.24
CA ALA A 151 -25.96 16.69 -52.22
C ALA A 151 -25.89 16.17 -53.66
N GLN A 152 -24.91 15.31 -53.98
CA GLN A 152 -24.80 14.67 -55.29
C GLN A 152 -26.00 13.76 -55.58
N LEU A 153 -26.42 12.94 -54.61
CA LEU A 153 -27.60 12.08 -54.71
C LEU A 153 -28.88 12.89 -54.94
N LYS A 154 -29.05 14.03 -54.25
CA LYS A 154 -30.18 14.96 -54.47
C LYS A 154 -30.19 15.53 -55.89
N LEU A 155 -29.02 15.91 -56.41
CA LEU A 155 -28.90 16.41 -57.79
C LEU A 155 -29.20 15.31 -58.84
N MET A 156 -28.69 14.08 -58.63
CA MET A 156 -28.94 12.96 -59.56
C MET A 156 -30.41 12.52 -59.54
N SER A 157 -31.02 12.42 -58.35
CA SER A 157 -32.43 12.08 -58.20
C SER A 157 -33.35 13.14 -58.83
N GLY A 158 -33.02 14.43 -58.68
CA GLY A 158 -33.71 15.52 -59.38
C GLY A 158 -33.62 15.41 -60.91
N LYS A 159 -32.45 15.07 -61.45
CA LYS A 159 -32.27 14.80 -62.90
C LYS A 159 -33.09 13.60 -63.37
N LEU A 160 -33.17 12.53 -62.58
CA LEU A 160 -33.98 11.37 -62.91
C LEU A 160 -35.47 11.74 -62.96
N ALA A 161 -35.96 12.56 -62.03
CA ALA A 161 -37.35 13.00 -61.95
C ALA A 161 -37.80 13.86 -63.15
N THR A 162 -36.89 14.63 -63.76
CA THR A 162 -37.19 15.46 -64.94
C THR A 162 -37.20 14.65 -66.25
N MET A 163 -36.53 13.50 -66.29
CA MET A 163 -36.51 12.61 -67.47
C MET A 163 -37.82 11.81 -67.61
N ARG A 164 -38.85 12.39 -68.25
CA ARG A 164 -40.13 11.73 -68.54
C ARG A 164 -40.18 11.17 -69.97
N GLY A 165 -41.07 10.21 -70.24
CA GLY A 165 -41.30 9.62 -71.57
C GLY A 165 -40.58 8.29 -71.84
N PHE A 166 -41.06 7.52 -72.83
CA PHE A 166 -40.58 6.16 -73.10
C PHE A 166 -39.17 6.11 -73.73
N TRP A 167 -38.79 7.11 -74.52
CA TRP A 167 -37.46 7.21 -75.15
C TRP A 167 -36.30 7.31 -74.16
N ASN A 168 -36.55 7.77 -72.93
CA ASN A 168 -35.54 7.93 -71.87
C ASN A 168 -35.32 6.65 -71.05
N TYR A 169 -35.88 5.50 -71.44
CA TYR A 169 -35.84 4.26 -70.64
C TYR A 169 -34.41 3.81 -70.29
N PHE A 170 -33.53 3.63 -71.28
CA PHE A 170 -32.15 3.17 -71.05
C PHE A 170 -31.32 4.19 -70.25
N ARG A 171 -31.51 5.49 -70.51
CA ARG A 171 -30.80 6.56 -69.79
C ARG A 171 -31.24 6.67 -68.32
N ARG A 172 -32.54 6.49 -68.04
CA ARG A 172 -33.06 6.39 -66.67
C ARG A 172 -32.51 5.17 -65.94
N ARG A 173 -32.45 4.01 -66.59
CA ARG A 173 -31.93 2.78 -65.98
C ARG A 173 -30.46 2.93 -65.59
N ARG A 174 -29.63 3.47 -66.48
CA ARG A 174 -28.21 3.73 -66.19
C ARG A 174 -28.03 4.74 -65.05
N LEU A 175 -28.79 5.85 -65.07
CA LEU A 175 -28.73 6.85 -63.99
C LEU A 175 -29.22 6.28 -62.65
N ALA A 176 -30.20 5.38 -62.67
CA ALA A 176 -30.68 4.70 -61.47
C ALA A 176 -29.60 3.76 -60.89
N GLU A 177 -28.91 3.01 -61.75
CA GLU A 177 -27.77 2.17 -61.32
C GLU A 177 -26.63 3.03 -60.72
N GLU A 178 -26.30 4.16 -61.35
CA GLU A 178 -25.31 5.11 -60.80
C GLU A 178 -25.75 5.68 -59.43
N ILE A 179 -27.03 6.04 -59.26
CA ILE A 179 -27.59 6.50 -57.97
C ILE A 179 -27.45 5.41 -56.88
N GLU A 180 -27.74 4.16 -57.20
CA GLU A 180 -27.61 3.06 -56.23
C GLU A 180 -26.13 2.84 -55.82
N THR A 181 -25.18 2.99 -56.74
CA THR A 181 -23.75 2.91 -56.38
C THR A 181 -23.30 4.06 -55.47
N GLU A 182 -23.79 5.29 -55.70
CA GLU A 182 -23.48 6.44 -54.84
C GLU A 182 -24.22 6.35 -53.49
N ARG A 183 -25.42 5.76 -53.45
CA ARG A 183 -26.13 5.45 -52.19
C ARG A 183 -25.35 4.48 -51.33
N ALA A 184 -24.85 3.40 -51.92
CA ALA A 184 -24.03 2.44 -51.19
C ALA A 184 -22.77 3.09 -50.59
N LYS A 185 -22.14 4.04 -51.31
CA LYS A 185 -21.01 4.81 -50.78
C LYS A 185 -21.46 5.74 -49.64
N TRP A 186 -22.60 6.41 -49.78
CA TRP A 186 -23.15 7.26 -48.73
C TRP A 186 -23.46 6.45 -47.47
N ASP A 187 -24.07 5.27 -47.60
CA ASP A 187 -24.36 4.38 -46.46
C ASP A 187 -23.09 4.03 -45.69
N VAL A 188 -22.01 3.67 -46.39
CA VAL A 188 -20.70 3.37 -45.76
C VAL A 188 -20.16 4.57 -44.97
N VAL A 189 -20.20 5.77 -45.55
CA VAL A 189 -19.70 6.98 -44.86
C VAL A 189 -20.62 7.38 -43.70
N ALA A 190 -21.93 7.19 -43.84
CA ALA A 190 -22.91 7.45 -42.79
C ALA A 190 -22.69 6.49 -41.59
N THR A 191 -22.45 5.20 -41.85
CA THR A 191 -22.06 4.24 -40.80
C THR A 191 -20.74 4.63 -40.15
N GLN A 192 -19.75 5.11 -40.93
CA GLN A 192 -18.51 5.58 -40.34
C GLN A 192 -18.71 6.77 -39.38
N VAL A 193 -19.65 7.67 -39.66
CA VAL A 193 -20.01 8.76 -38.74
C VAL A 193 -20.62 8.22 -37.45
N THR A 194 -21.48 7.21 -37.51
CA THR A 194 -22.06 6.60 -36.31
C THR A 194 -21.00 5.89 -35.49
N ASP A 195 -20.17 5.05 -36.12
CA ASP A 195 -19.12 4.29 -35.44
C ASP A 195 -18.11 5.22 -34.71
N LEU A 196 -17.68 6.29 -35.37
CA LEU A 196 -16.80 7.28 -34.76
C LEU A 196 -17.48 8.07 -33.64
N SER A 197 -18.79 8.32 -33.75
CA SER A 197 -19.55 9.01 -32.70
C SER A 197 -19.72 8.13 -31.46
N ASP A 198 -19.92 6.83 -31.65
CA ASP A 198 -20.01 5.84 -30.58
C ASP A 198 -18.64 5.68 -29.89
N GLU A 199 -17.55 5.54 -30.65
CA GLU A 199 -16.18 5.49 -30.10
C GLU A 199 -15.84 6.74 -29.27
N ARG A 200 -16.29 7.91 -29.74
CA ARG A 200 -16.14 9.18 -29.00
C ARG A 200 -16.92 9.17 -27.69
N ALA A 201 -18.15 8.66 -27.69
CA ALA A 201 -18.99 8.57 -26.50
C ALA A 201 -18.39 7.60 -25.46
N ASP A 202 -17.95 6.43 -25.91
CA ASP A 202 -17.28 5.43 -25.08
C ASP A 202 -16.02 6.00 -24.42
N LEU A 203 -15.22 6.76 -25.17
CA LEU A 203 -14.01 7.40 -24.66
C LEU A 203 -14.31 8.56 -23.68
N GLU A 204 -15.43 9.25 -23.85
CA GLU A 204 -15.87 10.32 -22.94
C GLU A 204 -16.31 9.75 -21.59
N GLU A 205 -17.02 8.61 -21.60
CA GLU A 205 -17.48 7.89 -20.41
C GLU A 205 -16.37 7.07 -19.72
N ALA A 206 -15.27 6.78 -20.43
CA ALA A 206 -14.15 6.03 -19.88
C ALA A 206 -13.58 6.64 -18.58
N GLU A 207 -13.59 5.84 -17.51
CA GLU A 207 -13.01 6.21 -16.22
C GLU A 207 -11.48 6.11 -16.22
N ALA A 208 -10.83 6.88 -15.34
CA ALA A 208 -9.39 6.79 -15.15
C ALA A 208 -9.01 5.40 -14.60
N PRO A 209 -7.91 4.80 -15.09
CA PRO A 209 -7.47 3.50 -14.60
C PRO A 209 -7.09 3.58 -13.10
N PRO A 210 -7.30 2.50 -12.33
CA PRO A 210 -6.98 2.47 -10.92
C PRO A 210 -5.49 2.75 -10.69
N PHE A 211 -5.16 3.48 -9.63
CA PHE A 211 -3.78 3.81 -9.29
C PHE A 211 -3.03 2.54 -8.85
N PRO A 212 -1.94 2.14 -9.55
CA PRO A 212 -1.22 0.90 -9.27
C PRO A 212 -0.38 0.93 -7.98
N GLY A 213 -0.34 2.08 -7.29
CA GLY A 213 0.57 2.33 -6.18
C GLY A 213 1.80 3.13 -6.61
N ILE A 214 2.68 3.40 -5.66
CA ILE A 214 3.90 4.18 -5.90
C ILE A 214 4.80 3.41 -6.86
N SER A 215 5.35 4.10 -7.86
CA SER A 215 6.35 3.55 -8.77
C SER A 215 7.64 3.11 -8.05
N VAL A 216 8.46 2.28 -8.70
CA VAL A 216 9.78 1.90 -8.15
C VAL A 216 10.63 3.15 -7.90
N ASP A 217 10.65 4.09 -8.86
CA ASP A 217 11.39 5.34 -8.74
C ASP A 217 10.86 6.22 -7.60
N GLY A 218 9.54 6.27 -7.42
CA GLY A 218 8.92 6.93 -6.27
C GLY A 218 9.37 6.32 -4.94
N ARG A 219 9.40 4.98 -4.84
CA ARG A 219 9.92 4.27 -3.65
C ARG A 219 11.41 4.54 -3.41
N ARG A 220 12.22 4.57 -4.46
CA ARG A 220 13.66 4.96 -4.39
C ARG A 220 13.85 6.38 -3.87
N ILE A 221 13.02 7.33 -4.32
CA ILE A 221 13.04 8.72 -3.85
C ILE A 221 12.74 8.78 -2.35
N VAL A 222 11.73 8.04 -1.87
CA VAL A 222 11.40 7.98 -0.44
C VAL A 222 12.55 7.34 0.34
N ASN A 223 13.01 6.16 -0.07
CA ASN A 223 14.05 5.40 0.62
C ASN A 223 15.36 6.20 0.75
N THR A 224 15.81 6.84 -0.34
CA THR A 224 17.02 7.69 -0.30
C THR A 224 16.88 8.87 0.66
N ALA A 225 15.70 9.49 0.73
CA ALA A 225 15.42 10.56 1.69
C ALA A 225 15.37 10.06 3.14
N VAL A 226 14.78 8.89 3.39
CA VAL A 226 14.72 8.24 4.71
C VAL A 226 16.13 7.93 5.22
N ILE A 227 16.99 7.38 4.35
CA ILE A 227 18.41 7.12 4.66
C ILE A 227 19.15 8.43 4.95
N ALA A 228 18.93 9.47 4.15
CA ALA A 228 19.51 10.79 4.37
C ALA A 228 19.11 11.37 5.74
N TYR A 229 17.84 11.19 6.11
CA TYR A 229 17.32 11.65 7.39
C TYR A 229 17.92 10.87 8.57
N ALA A 230 18.06 9.55 8.44
CA ALA A 230 18.75 8.72 9.43
C ALA A 230 20.21 9.14 9.61
N GLN A 231 20.93 9.43 8.52
CA GLN A 231 22.30 9.97 8.58
C GLN A 231 22.34 11.32 9.30
N GLN A 232 21.37 12.20 9.03
CA GLN A 232 21.28 13.51 9.67
C GLN A 232 21.06 13.40 11.18
N LEU A 233 20.22 12.47 11.64
CA LEU A 233 20.05 12.19 13.07
C LEU A 233 21.32 11.67 13.72
N VAL A 234 22.10 10.80 13.04
CA VAL A 234 23.41 10.36 13.55
C VAL A 234 24.37 11.55 13.68
N VAL A 235 24.42 12.44 12.70
CA VAL A 235 25.28 13.63 12.74
C VAL A 235 24.84 14.60 13.86
N ALA A 236 23.54 14.80 14.03
CA ALA A 236 23.00 15.63 15.11
C ALA A 236 23.32 15.08 16.51
N LEU A 237 23.51 13.77 16.62
CA LEU A 237 23.85 13.04 17.84
C LEU A 237 25.33 12.60 17.89
N SER A 238 26.20 13.27 17.13
CA SER A 238 27.63 12.94 17.04
C SER A 238 28.41 13.35 18.29
N GLU A 239 27.91 14.32 19.06
CA GLU A 239 28.52 14.73 20.32
C GLU A 239 28.61 13.55 21.29
N GLY A 240 29.83 13.27 21.76
CA GLY A 240 30.09 12.15 22.68
C GLY A 240 29.83 10.76 22.11
N GLY A 241 29.54 10.62 20.80
CA GLY A 241 29.23 9.33 20.20
C GLY A 241 27.91 8.70 20.66
N LEU A 242 26.95 9.52 21.11
CA LEU A 242 25.67 9.05 21.66
C LEU A 242 24.90 8.13 20.71
N ALA A 243 24.91 8.40 19.40
CA ALA A 243 24.25 7.53 18.42
C ALA A 243 24.82 6.10 18.42
N MET A 244 26.15 5.96 18.54
CA MET A 244 26.82 4.66 18.62
C MET A 244 26.52 3.97 19.95
N LEU A 245 26.55 4.72 21.06
CA LEU A 245 26.22 4.17 22.38
C LEU A 245 24.77 3.69 22.45
N ALA A 246 23.85 4.44 21.84
CA ALA A 246 22.44 4.07 21.74
C ALA A 246 22.27 2.80 20.92
N LYS A 247 22.99 2.65 19.80
CA LYS A 247 22.99 1.41 19.01
C LYS A 247 23.48 0.23 19.83
N GLU A 248 24.63 0.32 20.49
CA GLU A 248 25.14 -0.79 21.32
C GLU A 248 24.18 -1.17 22.45
N THR A 249 23.48 -0.19 23.02
CA THR A 249 22.50 -0.43 24.08
C THR A 249 21.26 -1.20 23.59
N THR A 250 21.00 -1.21 22.27
CA THR A 250 19.91 -2.03 21.70
C THR A 250 20.26 -3.51 21.65
N THR A 251 21.56 -3.86 21.57
CA THR A 251 22.04 -5.23 21.46
C THR A 251 22.42 -5.85 22.81
N LYS A 252 22.88 -5.04 23.77
CA LYS A 252 23.29 -5.48 25.11
C LYS A 252 22.13 -5.49 26.12
N ARG A 253 22.19 -6.36 27.13
CA ARG A 253 21.23 -6.36 28.25
C ARG A 253 21.66 -5.38 29.34
N LEU A 254 20.70 -4.87 30.12
CA LEU A 254 20.96 -3.87 31.18
C LEU A 254 22.13 -4.24 32.12
N LEU A 255 22.20 -5.51 32.54
CA LEU A 255 23.21 -5.99 33.50
C LEU A 255 24.61 -6.18 32.90
N GLU A 256 24.72 -6.14 31.57
CA GLU A 256 25.98 -6.37 30.84
C GLU A 256 26.69 -5.04 30.49
N VAL A 257 26.03 -3.90 30.70
CA VAL A 257 26.57 -2.59 30.31
C VAL A 257 27.06 -1.82 31.53
N ARG A 258 28.25 -1.24 31.38
CA ARG A 258 28.84 -0.30 32.33
C ARG A 258 29.19 0.99 31.60
N TYR A 259 28.79 2.12 32.17
CA TYR A 259 28.95 3.45 31.57
C TYR A 259 29.99 4.32 32.29
N GLY A 260 30.95 3.69 32.98
CA GLY A 260 31.99 4.39 33.75
C GLY A 260 31.66 4.50 35.24
N ASP A 261 32.12 5.57 35.87
CA ASP A 261 31.79 5.88 37.26
C ASP A 261 30.50 6.74 37.39
N ARG A 262 30.22 7.22 38.60
CA ARG A 262 29.04 8.06 38.86
C ARG A 262 29.13 9.41 38.16
N GLU A 263 30.31 9.99 38.04
CA GLU A 263 30.51 11.28 37.38
C GLU A 263 30.32 11.14 35.87
N ASP A 264 30.82 10.05 35.29
CA ASP A 264 30.59 9.66 33.90
C ASP A 264 29.11 9.50 33.58
N CYS A 265 28.37 8.77 34.43
CA CYS A 265 26.93 8.63 34.27
C CYS A 265 26.22 9.99 34.35
N GLY A 266 26.65 10.88 35.26
CA GLY A 266 26.13 12.24 35.36
C GLY A 266 26.35 13.06 34.09
N ARG A 267 27.57 12.99 33.51
CA ARG A 267 27.90 13.66 32.23
C ARG A 267 27.07 13.09 31.07
N LEU A 268 26.92 11.77 30.99
CA LEU A 268 26.10 11.11 29.99
C LEU A 268 24.62 11.52 30.07
N LEU A 269 24.05 11.58 31.28
CA LEU A 269 22.66 12.01 31.45
C LEU A 269 22.45 13.48 31.03
N ALA A 270 23.44 14.36 31.26
CA ALA A 270 23.38 15.73 30.77
C ALA A 270 23.40 15.79 29.24
N LEU A 271 24.33 15.06 28.59
CA LEU A 271 24.41 14.96 27.14
C LEU A 271 23.14 14.35 26.53
N LEU A 272 22.56 13.32 27.16
CA LEU A 272 21.33 12.67 26.70
C LEU A 272 20.11 13.58 26.78
N ARG A 273 20.02 14.42 27.82
CA ARG A 273 18.97 15.43 27.93
C ARG A 273 19.07 16.44 26.78
N ASP A 274 20.28 16.92 26.50
CA ASP A 274 20.49 17.92 25.45
C ASP A 274 20.25 17.31 24.05
N ALA A 275 20.70 16.07 23.83
CA ALA A 275 20.37 15.26 22.66
C ALA A 275 18.85 15.02 22.49
N GLY A 276 18.14 14.71 23.58
CA GLY A 276 16.69 14.57 23.58
C GLY A 276 16.00 15.87 23.12
N ALA A 277 16.45 17.01 23.61
CA ALA A 277 15.93 18.32 23.21
C ALA A 277 16.20 18.64 21.73
N ILE A 278 17.34 18.20 21.17
CA ILE A 278 17.63 18.31 19.73
C ILE A 278 16.62 17.45 18.95
N VAL A 279 16.49 16.18 19.32
CA VAL A 279 15.58 15.24 18.65
C VAL A 279 14.13 15.71 18.76
N GLU A 280 13.69 16.40 19.80
CA GLU A 280 12.31 16.90 19.86
C GLU A 280 12.03 18.08 18.90
N ARG A 281 13.06 18.86 18.53
CA ARG A 281 12.91 20.07 17.68
C ARG A 281 12.77 19.71 16.20
N LYS A 282 11.53 19.52 15.74
CA LYS A 282 11.17 19.19 14.34
C LYS A 282 11.85 20.05 13.25
N ALA A 283 12.09 21.35 13.49
CA ALA A 283 12.61 22.26 12.47
C ALA A 283 14.13 22.18 12.25
N ALA A 284 14.89 21.80 13.29
CA ALA A 284 16.35 21.70 13.19
C ALA A 284 16.79 20.48 12.37
N ASP A 285 16.01 19.40 12.45
CA ASP A 285 16.33 18.11 11.82
C ASP A 285 16.18 18.09 10.28
N LEU A 286 15.62 19.15 9.67
CA LEU A 286 15.36 19.21 8.23
C LEU A 286 16.29 20.16 7.47
N VAL A 287 17.09 20.96 8.18
CA VAL A 287 18.03 21.90 7.56
C VAL A 287 19.11 21.11 6.81
N GLY A 288 19.32 21.39 5.53
CA GLY A 288 20.29 20.68 4.69
C GLY A 288 19.90 19.25 4.28
N LEU A 289 18.73 18.75 4.70
CA LEU A 289 18.29 17.38 4.39
C LEU A 289 18.13 17.17 2.88
N LYS A 290 17.62 18.17 2.16
CA LYS A 290 17.43 18.11 0.71
C LYS A 290 18.77 17.93 -0.02
N GLU A 291 19.77 18.73 0.32
CA GLU A 291 21.11 18.66 -0.28
C GLU A 291 21.75 17.30 0.01
N ARG A 292 21.63 16.79 1.24
CA ARG A 292 22.10 15.44 1.61
C ARG A 292 21.38 14.34 0.83
N THR A 293 20.06 14.48 0.68
CA THR A 293 19.24 13.53 -0.09
C THR A 293 19.65 13.50 -1.55
N ASP A 294 19.86 14.68 -2.16
CA ASP A 294 20.27 14.79 -3.56
C ASP A 294 21.70 14.26 -3.78
N ALA A 295 22.62 14.52 -2.85
CA ALA A 295 23.97 13.94 -2.87
C ALA A 295 23.95 12.41 -2.73
N LEU A 296 23.11 11.86 -1.84
CA LEU A 296 22.91 10.41 -1.71
C LEU A 296 22.30 9.82 -2.97
N ARG A 297 21.27 10.46 -3.54
CA ARG A 297 20.64 10.00 -4.78
C ARG A 297 21.62 9.96 -5.95
N ALA A 298 22.55 10.91 -6.03
CA ALA A 298 23.56 10.95 -7.09
C ALA A 298 24.53 9.76 -7.03
N ASN A 299 24.78 9.21 -5.84
CA ASN A 299 25.72 8.11 -5.63
C ASN A 299 25.04 6.74 -5.47
N ALA A 300 23.74 6.72 -5.17
CA ALA A 300 22.99 5.49 -4.89
C ALA A 300 22.99 4.53 -6.10
N SER A 301 23.33 3.27 -5.83
CA SER A 301 23.28 2.19 -6.81
C SER A 301 22.35 1.09 -6.34
N TYR A 302 21.69 0.41 -7.29
CA TYR A 302 20.71 -0.64 -7.02
C TYR A 302 21.16 -1.93 -7.68
N ARG A 303 20.82 -3.07 -7.06
CA ARG A 303 21.16 -4.39 -7.61
C ARG A 303 20.39 -4.68 -8.90
N SER A 304 19.15 -4.22 -9.01
CA SER A 304 18.31 -4.37 -10.20
C SER A 304 17.32 -3.22 -10.36
N ASP A 305 16.65 -3.17 -11.52
CA ASP A 305 15.61 -2.18 -11.82
C ASP A 305 14.36 -2.33 -10.96
N ALA A 306 14.15 -3.49 -10.33
CA ALA A 306 13.04 -3.71 -9.40
C ALA A 306 13.36 -3.31 -7.95
N ASP A 307 14.65 -3.19 -7.62
CA ASP A 307 15.07 -2.91 -6.25
C ASP A 307 14.92 -1.43 -5.89
N THR A 308 14.41 -1.21 -4.69
CA THR A 308 14.09 0.11 -4.13
C THR A 308 15.04 0.53 -3.01
N VAL A 309 15.74 -0.44 -2.41
CA VAL A 309 16.75 -0.23 -1.38
C VAL A 309 18.13 -0.18 -2.04
N PRO A 310 18.90 0.90 -1.85
CA PRO A 310 20.23 1.04 -2.45
C PRO A 310 21.25 0.10 -1.79
N LEU A 311 22.31 -0.23 -2.53
CA LEU A 311 23.45 -1.00 -2.02
C LEU A 311 24.16 -0.22 -0.92
N THR A 312 24.55 -0.92 0.15
CA THR A 312 25.20 -0.36 1.34
C THR A 312 26.46 0.44 1.01
N ASP A 313 27.22 -0.01 0.01
CA ASP A 313 28.51 0.58 -0.38
C ASP A 313 28.33 1.92 -1.11
N SER A 314 27.15 2.15 -1.70
CA SER A 314 26.84 3.35 -2.50
C SER A 314 26.34 4.54 -1.67
N ILE A 315 25.99 4.30 -0.41
CA ILE A 315 25.40 5.28 0.50
C ILE A 315 26.46 5.99 1.35
N GLY A 316 27.68 5.45 1.38
CA GLY A 316 28.82 6.00 2.09
C GLY A 316 28.78 5.79 3.60
N THR A 317 29.89 6.14 4.25
CA THR A 317 30.08 6.05 5.71
C THR A 317 30.23 7.45 6.30
N LEU A 318 29.56 7.69 7.42
CA LEU A 318 29.77 8.90 8.23
C LEU A 318 31.05 8.76 9.06
N PRO A 319 31.76 9.87 9.34
CA PRO A 319 32.95 9.81 10.19
C PRO A 319 32.61 9.33 11.59
N ALA A 320 33.52 8.57 12.19
CA ALA A 320 33.40 8.20 13.60
C ALA A 320 33.49 9.45 14.50
N PRO A 321 32.80 9.46 15.65
CA PRO A 321 32.86 10.57 16.60
C PRO A 321 34.29 10.81 17.09
N THR A 322 34.69 12.08 17.18
CA THR A 322 36.04 12.49 17.59
C THR A 322 36.28 12.40 19.09
N SER A 323 35.22 12.52 19.90
CA SER A 323 35.25 12.33 21.35
C SER A 323 34.29 11.21 21.77
N LEU A 324 34.82 10.21 22.46
CA LEU A 324 34.06 9.08 23.00
C LEU A 324 33.83 9.29 24.49
N VAL A 325 32.59 9.11 24.91
CA VAL A 325 32.20 9.04 26.32
C VAL A 325 32.51 7.67 26.92
N SER A 326 32.60 7.59 28.25
CA SER A 326 32.78 6.32 28.97
C SER A 326 31.67 5.31 28.62
N GLY A 327 32.05 4.04 28.47
CA GLY A 327 31.16 2.95 28.02
C GLY A 327 31.25 2.61 26.53
N LEU A 328 31.96 3.43 25.74
CA LEU A 328 32.31 3.18 24.34
C LEU A 328 33.80 2.78 24.24
N GLU A 329 34.13 1.57 24.69
CA GLU A 329 35.53 1.10 24.72
C GLU A 329 36.05 0.66 23.34
N THR A 330 35.16 0.32 22.41
CA THR A 330 35.50 -0.17 21.07
C THR A 330 34.70 0.59 20.00
N ALA A 331 35.00 1.86 19.79
CA ALA A 331 34.42 2.57 18.65
C ALA A 331 35.02 2.04 17.33
N ASN A 332 34.14 1.66 16.40
CA ASN A 332 34.56 1.21 15.08
C ASN A 332 35.16 2.40 14.30
N ARG A 333 36.48 2.35 14.05
CA ARG A 333 37.19 3.45 13.35
C ARG A 333 36.85 3.56 11.86
N ALA A 334 36.15 2.58 11.30
CA ALA A 334 35.76 2.51 9.89
C ALA A 334 34.62 3.48 9.50
N GLY A 335 34.04 4.20 10.47
CA GLY A 335 32.89 5.07 10.25
C GLY A 335 31.55 4.36 10.45
N ILE A 336 30.46 5.12 10.35
CA ILE A 336 29.09 4.65 10.59
C ILE A 336 28.36 4.50 9.26
N ASN A 337 27.85 3.30 8.96
CA ASN A 337 26.96 3.08 7.82
C ASN A 337 25.54 2.80 8.33
N VAL A 338 24.65 3.77 8.15
CA VAL A 338 23.28 3.71 8.69
C VAL A 338 22.44 2.55 8.15
N LEU A 339 22.77 2.02 6.96
CA LEU A 339 22.08 0.85 6.41
C LEU A 339 22.67 -0.45 6.93
N VAL A 340 24.00 -0.62 6.87
CA VAL A 340 24.67 -1.85 7.33
C VAL A 340 24.36 -2.11 8.81
N ASP A 341 24.44 -1.06 9.62
CA ASP A 341 24.28 -1.16 11.06
C ASP A 341 22.81 -0.99 11.49
N ASP A 342 21.86 -0.88 10.55
CA ASP A 342 20.42 -0.65 10.81
C ASP A 342 20.21 0.44 11.88
N TYR A 343 20.74 1.63 11.63
CA TYR A 343 20.58 2.76 12.55
C TYR A 343 19.12 3.16 12.60
N TRP A 344 18.57 3.36 13.81
CA TRP A 344 17.18 3.79 14.04
C TRP A 344 16.12 2.86 13.43
N ASP A 345 16.41 1.57 13.30
CA ASP A 345 15.55 0.58 12.66
C ASP A 345 15.16 0.99 11.21
N VAL A 346 16.07 1.63 10.48
CA VAL A 346 15.83 2.17 9.13
C VAL A 346 15.19 1.13 8.21
N TYR A 347 15.56 -0.15 8.27
CA TYR A 347 14.95 -1.18 7.42
C TYR A 347 13.44 -1.30 7.60
N LYS A 348 12.89 -1.01 8.79
CA LYS A 348 11.44 -1.01 9.03
C LYS A 348 10.73 0.15 8.34
N ALA A 349 11.44 1.26 8.15
CA ALA A 349 10.90 2.47 7.53
C ALA A 349 11.07 2.50 6.00
N LEU A 350 11.86 1.60 5.42
CA LEU A 350 12.06 1.54 3.97
C LEU A 350 10.88 0.85 3.27
N LEU A 351 10.52 1.39 2.10
CA LEU A 351 9.52 0.82 1.21
C LEU A 351 10.15 -0.27 0.35
N GLN A 352 9.50 -1.43 0.24
CA GLN A 352 9.92 -2.53 -0.64
C GLN A 352 9.39 -2.34 -2.06
#